data_AF-A0AA49GDV9-F1
#
_entry.id   AF-A0AA49GDV9-F1
#
_cell.length_a   1.000
_cell.length_b   1.000
_cell.length_c   1.000
_cell.angle_alpha   90.00
_cell.angle_beta   90.00
_cell.angle_gamma   90.00
#
_symmetry.space_group_name_H-M   'P 1'
#
loop_
_entity.id
_entity.type
_entity.pdbx_description
1 polymer ?
#
loop_
_entity_poly.entity_id
_entity_poly.type
_entity_poly.pdbx_seq_one_letter_code
_entity_poly.pdbx_strand_id
1 'polypeptide(L)'
;MATTKLKKWAGRKLRYYKDKFLFKLKRYTIAILTSDKSDVSIALSYSFGTLIALLPTPGFSTAIGIGFITVFKQLNKMAVLLSMLVWNAITIIPIYWLSYKIGTRISNSLPDVEVQNETIRQILLFFKQFALGNLAMTIPISIGSYFLAIVLLRLARKMRLRSTGIRNQAIV
;
A
#
# COMPACT_ATOMS: atom_id res chain seq x y z
N MET A 1 23.12 19.97 -27.98
CA MET A 1 23.91 18.78 -27.58
C MET A 1 23.71 18.35 -26.11
N ALA A 2 23.55 19.29 -25.17
CA ALA A 2 23.34 18.99 -23.73
C ALA A 2 22.01 18.26 -23.41
N THR A 3 20.92 18.59 -24.11
CA THR A 3 19.58 18.01 -23.90
C THR A 3 19.52 16.51 -24.19
N THR A 4 20.27 16.03 -25.18
CA THR A 4 20.30 14.62 -25.60
C THR A 4 21.03 13.74 -24.59
N LYS A 5 22.12 14.24 -23.99
CA LYS A 5 22.84 13.54 -22.91
C LYS A 5 21.99 13.44 -21.65
N LEU A 6 21.28 14.53 -21.31
CA LEU A 6 20.42 14.59 -20.12
C LEU A 6 19.21 13.65 -20.24
N LYS A 7 18.55 13.62 -21.39
CA LYS A 7 17.44 12.67 -21.68
C LYS A 7 17.90 11.21 -21.62
N LYS A 8 19.09 10.90 -22.18
CA LYS A 8 19.69 9.54 -22.09
C LYS A 8 20.09 9.16 -20.66
N TRP A 9 20.62 10.09 -19.87
CA TRP A 9 20.94 9.85 -18.45
C TRP A 9 19.68 9.61 -17.62
N ALA A 10 18.68 10.49 -17.75
CA ALA A 10 17.41 10.36 -17.06
C ALA A 10 16.69 9.04 -17.41
N GLY A 11 16.67 8.66 -18.70
CA GLY A 11 16.10 7.40 -19.14
C GLY A 11 16.82 6.16 -18.57
N ARG A 12 18.15 6.19 -18.47
CA ARG A 12 18.92 5.11 -17.81
C ARG A 12 18.61 5.03 -16.31
N LYS A 13 18.56 6.16 -15.62
CA LYS A 13 18.27 6.22 -14.18
C LYS A 13 16.84 5.76 -13.89
N LEU A 14 15.87 6.17 -14.70
CA LEU A 14 14.48 5.75 -14.58
C LEU A 14 14.32 4.23 -14.77
N ARG A 15 14.97 3.65 -15.78
CA ARG A 15 14.99 2.19 -15.99
C ARG A 15 15.57 1.45 -14.80
N TYR A 16 16.72 1.90 -14.27
CA TYR A 16 17.32 1.30 -13.08
C TYR A 16 16.36 1.30 -11.87
N TYR A 17 15.68 2.42 -11.59
CA TYR A 17 14.71 2.48 -10.50
C TYR A 17 13.50 1.58 -10.74
N LYS A 18 12.99 1.53 -11.98
CA LYS A 18 11.91 0.63 -12.38
C LYS A 18 12.30 -0.83 -12.18
N ASP A 19 13.48 -1.23 -12.65
CA ASP A 19 13.97 -2.61 -12.55
C ASP A 19 14.20 -3.00 -11.09
N LYS A 20 14.76 -2.10 -10.29
CA LYS A 20 14.92 -2.29 -8.84
C LYS A 20 13.58 -2.46 -8.13
N PHE A 21 12.57 -1.67 -8.51
CA PHE A 21 11.22 -1.79 -7.96
C PHE A 21 10.57 -3.12 -8.36
N LEU A 22 10.60 -3.47 -9.65
CA LEU A 22 10.06 -4.73 -10.16
C LEU A 22 10.72 -5.95 -9.52
N PHE A 23 12.04 -5.89 -9.30
CA PHE A 23 12.77 -6.94 -8.60
C PHE A 23 12.26 -7.14 -7.17
N LYS A 24 12.09 -6.06 -6.39
CA LYS A 24 11.55 -6.14 -5.02
C LYS A 24 10.12 -6.68 -5.03
N LEU A 25 9.28 -6.17 -5.92
CA LEU A 25 7.89 -6.60 -6.07
C LEU A 25 7.82 -8.11 -6.34
N LYS A 26 8.57 -8.58 -7.35
CA LYS A 26 8.65 -10.01 -7.70
C LYS A 26 9.15 -10.86 -6.54
N ARG A 27 10.22 -10.43 -5.86
CA ARG A 27 10.81 -11.15 -4.73
C ARG A 27 9.79 -11.35 -3.60
N TYR A 28 9.07 -10.28 -3.22
CA TYR A 28 8.06 -10.37 -2.16
C TYR A 28 6.87 -11.22 -2.58
N THR A 29 6.38 -11.09 -3.81
CA THR A 29 5.30 -11.94 -4.32
C THR A 29 5.68 -13.41 -4.32
N ILE A 30 6.90 -13.76 -4.75
CA ILE A 30 7.39 -15.15 -4.70
C ILE A 30 7.47 -15.64 -3.25
N ALA A 31 8.01 -14.83 -2.33
CA ALA A 31 8.10 -15.19 -0.92
C ALA A 31 6.72 -15.41 -0.28
N ILE A 32 5.70 -14.66 -0.69
CA ILE A 32 4.32 -14.84 -0.26
C ILE A 32 3.75 -16.16 -0.81
N LEU A 33 3.92 -16.43 -2.10
CA LEU A 33 3.39 -17.62 -2.77
C LEU A 33 4.08 -18.93 -2.35
N THR A 34 5.26 -18.83 -1.75
CA THR A 34 6.03 -19.97 -1.21
C THR A 34 5.91 -20.09 0.30
N SER A 35 5.19 -19.16 0.96
CA SER A 35 4.98 -19.20 2.40
C SER A 35 3.93 -20.25 2.79
N ASP A 36 4.17 -20.93 3.91
CA ASP A 36 3.24 -21.89 4.53
C ASP A 36 2.03 -21.23 5.22
N LYS A 37 1.93 -19.91 5.18
CA LYS A 37 0.79 -19.17 5.75
C LYS A 37 -0.47 -19.40 4.91
N SER A 38 -1.61 -19.44 5.58
CA SER A 38 -2.92 -19.54 4.94
C SER A 38 -3.22 -18.29 4.10
N ASP A 39 -4.02 -18.43 3.04
CA ASP A 39 -4.39 -17.32 2.17
C ASP A 39 -5.10 -16.19 2.94
N VAL A 40 -5.91 -16.55 3.93
CA VAL A 40 -6.58 -15.59 4.83
C VAL A 40 -5.55 -14.82 5.65
N SER A 41 -4.55 -15.49 6.24
CA SER A 41 -3.49 -14.83 7.01
C SER A 41 -2.68 -13.86 6.14
N ILE A 42 -2.33 -14.27 4.92
CA ILE A 42 -1.61 -13.43 3.96
C ILE A 42 -2.46 -12.21 3.55
N ALA A 43 -3.73 -12.41 3.22
CA ALA A 43 -4.63 -11.34 2.82
C ALA A 43 -4.88 -10.33 3.95
N LEU A 44 -5.09 -10.81 5.19
CA LEU A 44 -5.17 -9.94 6.37
C LEU A 44 -3.90 -9.12 6.55
N SER A 45 -2.74 -9.77 6.42
CA SER A 45 -1.45 -9.09 6.53
C SER A 45 -1.28 -7.98 5.48
N TYR A 46 -1.67 -8.25 4.23
CA TYR A 46 -1.65 -7.25 3.16
C TYR A 46 -2.62 -6.09 3.42
N SER A 47 -3.81 -6.39 3.96
CA SER A 47 -4.84 -5.41 4.29
C SER A 47 -4.42 -4.49 5.44
N PHE A 48 -3.81 -5.05 6.49
CA PHE A 48 -3.23 -4.25 7.58
C PHE A 48 -2.05 -3.41 7.12
N GLY A 49 -1.16 -3.96 6.29
CA GLY A 49 -0.06 -3.15 5.75
C GLY A 49 -0.58 -2.02 4.83
N THR A 50 -1.67 -2.25 4.09
CA THR A 50 -2.38 -1.20 3.33
C THR A 50 -2.94 -0.12 4.25
N LEU A 51 -3.60 -0.51 5.34
CA LEU A 51 -4.12 0.42 6.35
C LEU A 51 -2.97 1.28 6.92
N ILE A 52 -1.89 0.65 7.38
CA ILE A 52 -0.73 1.33 7.96
C ILE A 52 -0.06 2.27 6.95
N ALA A 53 0.09 1.85 5.70
CA ALA A 53 0.74 2.66 4.67
C ALA A 53 -0.07 3.91 4.28
N LEU A 54 -1.40 3.84 4.38
CA LEU A 54 -2.29 4.93 4.03
C LEU A 54 -2.61 5.87 5.19
N LEU A 55 -2.36 5.47 6.44
CA LEU A 55 -2.53 6.35 7.59
C LEU A 55 -1.66 7.62 7.48
N PRO A 56 -2.14 8.80 7.96
CA PRO A 56 -1.40 10.06 7.98
C PRO A 56 -0.20 10.06 8.93
N THR A 57 0.81 9.23 8.69
CA THR A 57 1.97 9.07 9.57
C THR A 57 3.26 9.38 8.80
N PRO A 58 3.52 10.67 8.46
CA PRO A 58 4.64 11.06 7.62
C PRO A 58 5.96 10.51 8.18
N GLY A 59 6.66 9.69 7.40
CA GLY A 59 7.95 9.10 7.80
C GLY A 59 7.87 7.95 8.82
N PHE A 60 6.73 7.72 9.47
CA PHE A 60 6.58 6.72 10.53
C PHE A 60 5.85 5.44 10.10
N SER A 61 5.15 5.43 8.97
CA SER A 61 4.41 4.26 8.48
C SER A 61 5.27 2.99 8.44
N THR A 62 6.54 3.11 8.02
CA THR A 62 7.51 1.99 8.01
C THR A 62 7.84 1.48 9.41
N ALA A 63 8.09 2.38 10.36
CA ALA A 63 8.35 1.98 11.74
C ALA A 63 7.13 1.31 12.37
N ILE A 64 5.93 1.84 12.14
CA ILE A 64 4.66 1.24 12.58
C ILE A 64 4.47 -0.14 11.95
N GLY A 65 4.73 -0.28 10.65
CA GLY A 65 4.65 -1.56 9.95
C GLY A 65 5.61 -2.61 10.50
N ILE A 66 6.86 -2.22 10.79
CA ILE A 66 7.85 -3.10 11.41
C ILE A 66 7.39 -3.49 12.82
N GLY A 67 7.00 -2.51 13.65
CA GLY A 67 6.48 -2.75 15.00
C GLY A 67 5.29 -3.73 14.98
N PHE A 68 4.34 -3.49 14.08
CA PHE A 68 3.18 -4.35 13.88
C PHE A 68 3.57 -5.79 13.55
N ILE A 69 4.52 -5.99 12.63
CA ILE A 69 5.04 -7.32 12.28
C ILE A 69 5.76 -7.99 13.46
N THR A 70 6.46 -7.22 14.31
CA THR A 70 7.17 -7.77 15.47
C THR A 70 6.21 -8.24 16.58
N VAL A 71 5.12 -7.50 16.79
CA VAL A 71 4.09 -7.84 17.78
C VAL A 71 3.24 -9.02 17.28
N PHE A 72 2.76 -8.96 16.04
CA PHE A 72 1.83 -9.95 15.47
C PHE A 72 2.56 -11.03 14.66
N LYS A 73 3.25 -11.94 15.36
CA LYS A 73 4.05 -13.03 14.75
C LYS A 73 3.26 -14.00 13.85
N GLN A 74 1.94 -14.04 14.00
CA GLN A 74 1.06 -14.89 13.18
C GLN A 74 0.92 -14.36 11.74
N LEU A 75 1.17 -13.07 11.50
CA LEU A 75 1.02 -12.43 10.21
C LEU A 75 2.17 -12.75 9.24
N ASN A 76 1.89 -12.65 7.94
CA ASN A 76 2.89 -12.78 6.89
C ASN A 76 3.62 -11.45 6.71
N LYS A 77 4.87 -11.41 7.18
CA LYS A 77 5.75 -10.22 7.12
C LYS A 77 5.91 -9.68 5.69
N MET A 78 6.06 -10.59 4.73
CA MET A 78 6.28 -10.20 3.33
C MET A 78 5.03 -9.59 2.71
N ALA A 79 3.84 -10.02 3.11
CA ALA A 79 2.58 -9.44 2.67
C ALA A 79 2.38 -8.01 3.21
N VAL A 80 2.70 -7.76 4.48
CA VAL A 80 2.72 -6.39 5.03
C VAL A 80 3.71 -5.53 4.24
N LEU A 81 4.96 -5.95 4.11
CA LEU A 81 5.98 -5.17 3.38
C LEU A 81 5.65 -4.96 1.90
N LEU A 82 5.01 -5.94 1.24
CA LEU A 82 4.55 -5.82 -0.13
C LEU A 82 3.49 -4.72 -0.27
N SER A 83 2.49 -4.69 0.61
CA SER A 83 1.48 -3.64 0.57
C SER A 83 2.08 -2.24 0.76
N MET A 84 3.07 -2.10 1.65
CA MET A 84 3.77 -0.83 1.85
C MET A 84 4.65 -0.43 0.67
N LEU A 85 5.19 -1.39 -0.06
CA LEU A 85 5.91 -1.13 -1.31
C LEU A 85 4.96 -0.64 -2.42
N VAL A 86 3.76 -1.23 -2.48
CA VAL A 86 2.70 -0.81 -3.41
C VAL A 86 2.26 0.61 -3.10
N TRP A 87 1.97 0.90 -1.83
CA TRP A 87 1.61 2.23 -1.33
C TRP A 87 2.86 3.10 -1.08
N ASN A 88 3.50 3.49 -2.17
CA ASN A 88 4.61 4.46 -2.16
C ASN A 88 4.10 5.90 -2.36
N ALA A 89 5.02 6.88 -2.27
CA ALA A 89 4.71 8.30 -2.39
C ALA A 89 3.86 8.64 -3.64
N ILE A 90 4.13 8.01 -4.78
CA ILE A 90 3.42 8.29 -6.04
C ILE A 90 1.97 7.79 -5.95
N THR A 91 1.77 6.57 -5.44
CA THR A 91 0.44 5.96 -5.33
C THR A 91 -0.43 6.57 -4.23
N ILE A 92 0.19 7.16 -3.20
CA ILE A 92 -0.52 7.76 -2.06
C ILE A 92 -1.08 9.14 -2.39
N ILE A 93 -0.38 9.94 -3.21
CA ILE A 93 -0.79 11.31 -3.59
C ILE A 93 -2.27 11.41 -4.00
N PRO A 94 -2.79 10.61 -4.96
CA PRO A 94 -4.20 10.72 -5.36
C PRO A 94 -5.16 10.35 -4.24
N ILE A 95 -4.80 9.39 -3.38
CA ILE A 95 -5.61 8.98 -2.23
C ILE A 95 -5.69 10.11 -1.21
N TYR A 96 -4.57 10.79 -0.94
CA TYR A 96 -4.52 11.90 0.02
C TYR A 96 -5.26 13.13 -0.48
N TRP A 97 -5.14 13.43 -1.78
CA TRP A 97 -5.93 14.49 -2.40
C TRP A 97 -7.44 14.22 -2.28
N LEU A 98 -7.86 12.99 -2.59
CA LEU A 98 -9.27 12.59 -2.47
C LEU A 98 -9.74 12.57 -1.00
N SER A 99 -8.88 12.13 -0.09
CA SER A 99 -9.11 12.15 1.35
C SER A 99 -9.41 13.56 1.82
N TYR A 100 -8.59 14.55 1.44
CA TYR A 100 -8.86 15.94 1.80
C TYR A 100 -10.22 16.41 1.28
N LYS A 101 -10.53 16.17 0.00
CA LYS A 101 -11.80 16.58 -0.62
C LYS A 101 -13.03 15.96 0.04
N ILE A 102 -12.97 14.67 0.37
CA ILE A 102 -14.05 13.97 1.09
C ILE A 102 -14.14 14.49 2.52
N GLY A 103 -13.01 14.67 3.17
CA GLY A 103 -12.88 15.21 4.52
C GLY A 103 -13.50 16.58 4.69
N THR A 104 -13.26 17.50 3.75
CA THR A 104 -13.90 18.82 3.74
C THR A 104 -15.43 18.71 3.68
N ARG A 105 -15.97 17.80 2.84
CA ARG A 105 -17.42 17.59 2.75
C ARG A 105 -18.01 17.03 4.04
N ILE A 106 -17.34 16.06 4.67
CA ILE A 106 -17.76 15.48 5.95
C ILE A 106 -17.69 16.54 7.07
N SER A 107 -16.60 17.30 7.12
CA SER A 107 -16.35 18.31 8.16
C SER A 107 -17.39 19.43 8.16
N ASN A 108 -17.89 19.83 6.99
CA ASN A 108 -18.91 20.89 6.87
C ASN A 108 -20.25 20.52 7.54
N SER A 109 -20.49 19.23 7.82
CA SER A 109 -21.67 18.76 8.54
C SER A 109 -21.45 18.62 10.05
N LEU A 110 -20.26 18.98 10.55
CA LEU A 110 -19.88 18.84 11.96
C LEU A 110 -19.53 20.22 12.55
N PRO A 111 -19.77 20.44 13.86
CA PRO A 111 -19.37 21.67 14.53
C PRO A 111 -17.88 21.97 14.35
N ASP A 112 -17.56 23.25 14.18
CA ASP A 112 -16.20 23.70 14.02
C ASP A 112 -15.47 23.85 15.36
N VAL A 113 -14.14 23.89 15.28
CA VAL A 113 -13.30 24.07 16.46
C VAL A 113 -13.26 25.55 16.79
N GLU A 114 -13.80 25.92 17.96
CA GLU A 114 -13.74 27.30 18.45
C GLU A 114 -12.32 27.62 18.94
N VAL A 115 -11.55 28.31 18.10
CA VAL A 115 -10.20 28.79 18.42
C VAL A 115 -10.09 30.25 18.02
N GLN A 116 -9.64 31.08 18.95
CA GLN A 116 -9.51 32.53 18.75
C GLN A 116 -8.42 32.89 17.72
N ASN A 117 -7.36 32.08 17.64
CA ASN A 117 -6.26 32.30 16.71
C ASN A 117 -6.58 31.68 15.34
N GLU A 118 -6.69 32.52 14.32
CA GLU A 118 -7.03 32.13 12.95
C GLU A 118 -6.06 31.12 12.35
N THR A 119 -4.75 31.29 12.56
CA THR A 119 -3.73 30.37 12.03
C THR A 119 -3.87 28.99 12.65
N ILE A 120 -4.06 28.91 13.97
CA ILE A 120 -4.27 27.63 14.66
C ILE A 120 -5.57 26.98 14.19
N ARG A 121 -6.63 27.78 14.02
CA ARG A 121 -7.92 27.32 13.50
C ARG A 121 -7.76 26.67 12.12
N GLN A 122 -7.05 27.32 11.19
CA GLN A 122 -6.82 26.77 9.85
C GLN A 122 -6.02 25.47 9.87
N ILE A 123 -4.98 25.38 10.70
CA ILE A 123 -4.18 24.16 10.87
C ILE A 123 -5.07 23.02 11.40
N LEU A 124 -5.83 23.27 12.47
CA LEU A 124 -6.70 22.27 13.07
C LEU A 124 -7.83 21.84 12.12
N LEU A 125 -8.42 22.77 11.38
CA LEU A 125 -9.41 22.48 10.34
C LEU A 125 -8.81 21.60 9.24
N PHE A 126 -7.60 21.90 8.77
CA PHE A 126 -6.90 21.05 7.80
C PHE A 126 -6.71 19.63 8.34
N PHE A 127 -6.19 19.47 9.56
CA PHE A 127 -6.01 18.16 10.18
C PHE A 127 -7.34 17.42 10.40
N LYS A 128 -8.39 18.10 10.87
CA LYS A 128 -9.75 17.55 11.04
C LYS A 128 -10.26 16.99 9.72
N GLN A 129 -10.27 17.82 8.67
CA GLN A 129 -10.74 17.44 7.35
C GLN A 129 -9.91 16.26 6.81
N PHE A 130 -8.58 16.40 6.81
CA PHE A 130 -7.70 15.36 6.29
C PHE A 130 -7.85 14.03 7.03
N ALA A 131 -7.93 14.04 8.36
CA ALA A 131 -8.11 12.83 9.16
C ALA A 131 -9.46 12.15 8.88
N LEU A 132 -10.56 12.90 8.87
CA LEU A 132 -11.90 12.35 8.59
C LEU A 132 -11.96 11.70 7.21
N GLY A 133 -11.48 12.41 6.20
CA GLY A 133 -11.51 11.89 4.84
C GLY A 133 -10.51 10.76 4.61
N ASN A 134 -9.35 10.78 5.26
CA ASN A 134 -8.39 9.68 5.18
C ASN A 134 -8.93 8.42 5.82
N LEU A 135 -9.59 8.49 6.98
CA LEU A 135 -10.23 7.32 7.59
C LEU A 135 -11.36 6.77 6.70
N ALA A 136 -12.20 7.67 6.16
CA ALA A 136 -13.28 7.31 5.26
C ALA A 136 -12.78 6.62 3.97
N MET A 137 -11.58 6.96 3.48
CA MET A 137 -10.98 6.34 2.29
C MET A 137 -10.18 5.08 2.62
N THR A 138 -9.37 5.13 3.67
CA THR A 138 -8.40 4.09 4.00
C THR A 138 -9.08 2.82 4.47
N ILE A 139 -10.18 2.92 5.25
CA ILE A 139 -10.90 1.75 5.74
C ILE A 139 -11.48 0.93 4.56
N PRO A 140 -12.28 1.51 3.63
CA PRO A 140 -12.75 0.78 2.45
C PRO A 140 -11.63 0.26 1.56
N ILE A 141 -10.57 1.03 1.34
CA ILE A 141 -9.43 0.57 0.54
C ILE A 141 -8.75 -0.63 1.21
N SER A 142 -8.54 -0.59 2.51
CA SER A 142 -7.94 -1.69 3.28
C SER A 142 -8.83 -2.94 3.23
N ILE A 143 -10.15 -2.80 3.42
CA ILE A 143 -11.10 -3.91 3.28
C ILE A 143 -11.09 -4.46 1.84
N GLY A 144 -11.15 -3.59 0.83
CA GLY A 144 -11.08 -3.99 -0.58
C GLY A 144 -9.77 -4.72 -0.91
N SER A 145 -8.66 -4.29 -0.32
CA SER A 145 -7.35 -4.91 -0.51
C SER A 145 -7.26 -6.32 0.06
N TYR A 146 -8.00 -6.62 1.14
CA TYR A 146 -8.13 -7.98 1.68
C TYR A 146 -8.75 -8.92 0.65
N PHE A 147 -9.92 -8.54 0.11
CA PHE A 147 -10.61 -9.35 -0.89
C PHE A 147 -9.80 -9.49 -2.17
N LEU A 148 -9.19 -8.38 -2.62
CA LEU A 148 -8.30 -8.39 -3.78
C LEU A 148 -7.12 -9.36 -3.57
N ALA A 149 -6.48 -9.33 -2.40
CA ALA A 149 -5.38 -10.24 -2.08
C ALA A 149 -5.82 -11.71 -2.12
N ILE A 150 -6.99 -12.05 -1.56
CA ILE A 150 -7.53 -13.41 -1.64
C ILE A 150 -7.71 -13.86 -3.09
N VAL A 151 -8.35 -13.02 -3.92
CA VAL A 151 -8.59 -13.34 -5.33
C VAL A 151 -7.27 -13.56 -6.06
N LEU A 152 -6.31 -12.65 -5.90
CA LEU A 152 -5.00 -12.76 -6.55
C LEU A 152 -4.21 -14.00 -6.09
N LEU A 153 -4.23 -14.33 -4.80
CA LEU A 153 -3.55 -15.51 -4.26
C LEU A 153 -4.15 -16.80 -4.82
N ARG A 154 -5.48 -16.92 -4.84
CA ARG A 154 -6.18 -18.08 -5.39
C ARG A 154 -5.87 -18.27 -6.88
N LEU A 155 -5.91 -17.19 -7.65
CA LEU A 155 -5.56 -17.21 -9.07
C LEU A 155 -4.09 -17.65 -9.27
N ALA A 156 -3.16 -17.07 -8.52
CA ALA A 156 -1.74 -17.39 -8.62
C ALA A 156 -1.44 -18.85 -8.25
N ARG A 157 -2.02 -19.37 -7.16
CA ARG A 157 -1.86 -20.76 -6.73
C ARG A 157 -2.48 -21.73 -7.74
N LYS A 158 -3.67 -21.43 -8.28
CA LYS A 158 -4.30 -22.25 -9.34
C LYS A 158 -3.44 -22.33 -10.60
N MET A 159 -2.85 -21.22 -11.04
CA MET A 159 -1.96 -21.20 -12.20
C MET A 159 -0.67 -22.00 -11.97
N ARG A 160 -0.09 -21.92 -10.76
CA ARG A 160 1.10 -22.69 -10.39
C ARG A 160 0.85 -24.20 -10.44
N LEU A 161 -0.29 -24.66 -9.92
CA LEU A 161 -0.67 -26.07 -9.97
C LEU A 161 -0.84 -26.56 -11.42
N ARG A 162 -1.48 -25.78 -12.29
CA ARG A 162 -1.63 -26.11 -13.73
C ARG A 162 -0.29 -26.24 -14.44
N SER A 163 0.64 -25.30 -14.20
CA SER A 163 1.97 -25.33 -14.82
C SER A 163 2.79 -26.55 -14.38
N THR A 164 2.62 -27.00 -13.14
CA THR A 164 3.34 -28.17 -12.60
C THR A 164 2.76 -29.48 -13.17
N GLY A 165 1.42 -29.56 -13.33
CA GLY A 165 0.75 -30.71 -13.94
C GLY A 165 1.12 -30.92 -15.40
N ILE A 166 1.16 -29.85 -16.21
CA ILE A 166 1.60 -29.90 -17.61
C ILE A 166 3.06 -30.37 -17.71
N ARG A 167 3.94 -29.88 -16.81
CA ARG A 167 5.36 -30.27 -16.81
C ARG A 167 5.57 -31.74 -16.48
N ASN A 168 4.78 -32.31 -15.56
CA ASN A 168 4.87 -33.73 -15.23
C ASN A 168 4.35 -34.64 -16.35
N GLN A 169 3.37 -34.20 -17.14
CA GLN A 169 2.89 -34.95 -18.32
C GLN A 169 3.85 -34.90 -19.52
N ALA A 170 4.75 -33.93 -19.58
CA ALA A 170 5.74 -33.80 -20.66
C ALA A 170 7.04 -34.59 -20.41
N ILE A 171 7.19 -35.20 -19.23
CA ILE A 171 8.39 -35.96 -18.81
C ILE A 171 8.10 -37.48 -18.74
N VAL A 172 6.83 -37.88 -18.87
CA VAL A 172 6.36 -39.26 -19.00
C VAL A 172 6.10 -39.54 -20.47
#